data_AF-A0A2W1AY74-F1
#
_entry.id   AF-A0A2W1AY74-F1
#
_cell.length_a   1.000
_cell.length_b   1.000
_cell.length_c   1.000
_cell.angle_alpha   90.00
_cell.angle_beta   90.00
_cell.angle_gamma   90.00
#
_symmetry.space_group_name_H-M   'P 1'
#
loop_
_entity.id
_entity.type
_entity.pdbx_description
1 polymer ?
#
loop_
_entity_poly.entity_id
_entity_poly.type
_entity_poly.pdbx_seq_one_letter_code
_entity_poly.pdbx_strand_id
1 'polypeptide(L)'
;MQIEKTGIIIEVERGQTTQNNAALKDLWKVHICEEADYLFLLVPNILRQNESGKVNGRPYKETVNRLSTFFEKQNYTNARGVVIFGY
;
A
#
# COMPACT_ATOMS: atom_id res chain seq x y z
N MET A 1 1.43 -14.95 -8.34
CA MET A 1 0.40 -15.59 -9.20
C MET A 1 0.34 -14.79 -10.48
N GLN A 2 0.80 -15.35 -11.60
CA GLN A 2 0.67 -14.68 -12.90
C GLN A 2 -0.70 -14.99 -13.48
N ILE A 3 -1.42 -13.94 -13.89
CA ILE A 3 -2.62 -14.03 -14.70
C ILE A 3 -2.21 -13.44 -16.05
N GLU A 4 -2.04 -14.29 -17.06
CA GLU A 4 -1.47 -13.88 -18.36
C GLU A 4 -0.09 -13.20 -18.21
N LYS A 5 0.12 -12.04 -18.85
CA LYS A 5 1.35 -11.24 -18.77
C LYS A 5 1.32 -10.21 -17.64
N THR A 6 0.45 -10.38 -16.66
CA THR A 6 0.35 -9.48 -15.50
C THR A 6 0.37 -10.28 -14.21
N GLY A 7 0.62 -9.58 -13.11
CA GLY A 7 0.69 -10.16 -11.79
C GLY A 7 0.38 -9.15 -10.71
N ILE A 8 0.25 -9.68 -9.49
CA ILE A 8 -0.13 -8.93 -8.30
C ILE A 8 0.93 -9.19 -7.24
N ILE A 9 1.46 -8.12 -6.65
CA ILE A 9 2.15 -8.18 -5.36
C ILE A 9 1.12 -7.94 -4.27
N ILE A 10 1.09 -8.81 -3.27
CA ILE A 10 0.23 -8.67 -2.10
C ILE A 10 1.13 -8.50 -0.87
N GLU A 11 0.91 -7.41 -0.13
CA GLU A 11 1.62 -7.14 1.13
C GLU A 11 0.60 -6.96 2.25
N VAL A 12 0.90 -7.55 3.41
CA VAL A 12 0.07 -7.48 4.61
C VAL A 12 0.80 -6.70 5.68
N GLU A 13 0.26 -5.55 6.02
CA GLU A 13 0.89 -4.61 6.93
C GLU A 13 0.30 -4.71 8.33
N ARG A 14 1.14 -4.63 9.37
CA ARG A 14 0.71 -4.73 10.79
C ARG A 14 1.04 -3.48 11.61
N GLY A 15 0.86 -2.30 11.01
CA GLY A 15 0.94 -1.02 11.72
C GLY A 15 2.20 -0.19 11.50
N GLN A 16 3.08 -0.64 10.61
CA GLN A 16 4.20 0.16 10.11
C GLN A 16 3.98 0.63 8.66
N THR A 17 2.75 0.56 8.13
CA THR A 17 2.44 0.85 6.73
C THR A 17 2.97 2.21 6.26
N THR A 18 2.82 3.24 7.10
CA THR A 18 3.30 4.60 6.82
C THR A 18 4.64 4.90 7.50
N GLN A 19 4.99 4.14 8.55
CA GLN A 19 6.27 4.21 9.23
C GLN A 19 7.36 3.65 8.32
N ASN A 20 8.51 4.32 8.24
CA ASN A 20 9.61 3.90 7.36
C ASN A 20 9.22 3.71 5.87
N ASN A 21 8.16 4.38 5.40
CA ASN A 21 7.74 4.36 3.99
C ASN A 21 7.43 2.95 3.43
N ALA A 22 6.98 2.00 4.24
CA ALA A 22 6.72 0.62 3.81
C ALA A 22 5.83 0.55 2.54
N ALA A 23 4.65 1.19 2.58
CA ALA A 23 3.74 1.20 1.44
C ALA A 23 4.33 1.86 0.16
N LEU A 24 5.21 2.85 0.31
CA LEU A 24 5.88 3.48 -0.83
C LEU A 24 6.96 2.57 -1.41
N LYS A 25 7.69 1.87 -0.55
CA LYS A 25 8.66 0.85 -0.97
C LYS A 25 7.95 -0.26 -1.75
N ASP A 26 6.76 -0.68 -1.32
CA ASP A 26 5.99 -1.73 -2.01
C ASP A 26 5.43 -1.26 -3.35
N LEU A 27 5.02 0.02 -3.45
CA LEU A 27 4.71 0.64 -4.74
C LEU A 27 5.92 0.60 -5.69
N TRP A 28 7.12 0.90 -5.19
CA TRP A 28 8.33 0.83 -6.01
C TRP A 28 8.71 -0.57 -6.43
N LYS A 29 8.42 -1.60 -5.61
CA LYS A 29 8.58 -3.00 -6.03
C LYS A 29 7.74 -3.29 -7.27
N VAL A 30 6.47 -2.90 -7.28
CA VAL A 30 5.60 -3.09 -8.45
C VAL A 30 6.07 -2.25 -9.62
N HIS A 31 6.50 -1.01 -9.38
CA HIS A 31 6.99 -0.13 -10.46
C HIS A 31 8.16 -0.73 -11.26
N ILE A 32 9.06 -1.48 -10.61
CA ILE A 32 10.23 -2.09 -11.25
C ILE A 32 10.05 -3.57 -11.59
N CYS A 33 8.94 -4.19 -11.19
CA CYS A 33 8.72 -5.61 -11.40
C CYS A 33 8.17 -5.85 -12.81
N GLU A 34 8.84 -6.69 -13.59
CA GLU A 34 8.38 -7.06 -14.93
C GLU A 34 7.20 -8.07 -14.89
N GLU A 35 6.97 -8.69 -13.73
CA GLU A 35 6.01 -9.78 -13.56
C GLU A 35 4.71 -9.34 -12.88
N ALA A 36 4.66 -8.12 -12.34
CA ALA A 36 3.52 -7.62 -11.59
C ALA A 36 3.23 -6.15 -11.91
N ASP A 37 1.96 -5.86 -12.18
CA ASP A 37 1.49 -4.51 -12.51
C ASP A 37 0.58 -3.92 -11.42
N TYR A 38 0.12 -4.76 -10.49
CA TYR A 38 -0.83 -4.36 -9.45
C TYR A 38 -0.27 -4.60 -8.06
N LEU A 39 -0.60 -3.69 -7.13
CA LEU A 39 -0.27 -3.81 -5.71
C LEU A 39 -1.54 -3.93 -4.87
N PHE A 40 -1.64 -4.99 -4.09
CA PHE A 40 -2.70 -5.13 -3.07
C PHE A 40 -2.07 -4.95 -1.68
N LEU A 41 -2.53 -3.93 -0.95
CA LEU A 41 -2.09 -3.65 0.41
C LEU A 41 -3.20 -3.94 1.40
N LEU A 42 -2.96 -4.83 2.36
CA LEU A 42 -3.85 -5.03 3.49
C LEU A 42 -3.34 -4.19 4.66
N VAL A 43 -4.14 -3.22 5.10
CA VAL A 43 -3.71 -2.16 6.02
C VAL A 43 -4.69 -2.02 7.19
N PRO A 44 -4.23 -1.92 8.45
CA PRO A 44 -5.12 -1.68 9.58
C PRO A 44 -5.83 -0.34 9.47
N ASN A 45 -7.14 -0.33 9.77
CA ASN A 45 -7.93 0.90 9.83
C ASN A 45 -7.46 1.82 10.96
N ILE A 46 -7.16 1.23 12.12
CA ILE A 46 -6.71 1.93 13.32
C ILE A 46 -5.61 1.13 14.01
N LEU A 47 -4.67 1.83 14.65
CA LEU A 47 -3.71 1.21 15.55
C LEU A 47 -4.09 1.49 16.99
N ARG A 48 -4.21 0.43 17.79
CA ARG A 48 -4.42 0.50 19.24
C ARG A 48 -3.29 -0.15 20.03
N GLN A 49 -2.15 -0.40 19.37
CA GLN A 49 -0.98 -1.08 19.95
C GLN A 49 -0.25 -0.14 20.91
N ASN A 50 -0.89 0.22 22.02
CA ASN A 50 -0.29 0.89 23.16
C ASN A 50 -0.98 0.41 24.45
N GLU A 51 -0.29 0.56 25.58
CA GLU A 51 -0.78 0.13 26.89
C GLU A 51 -2.10 0.81 27.30
N SER A 52 -2.35 2.02 26.78
CA SER A 52 -3.56 2.79 27.07
C SER A 52 -4.79 2.39 26.23
N GLY A 53 -4.64 1.51 25.23
CA GLY A 53 -5.66 1.18 24.23
C GLY A 53 -6.11 2.35 23.33
N LYS A 54 -5.47 3.52 23.44
CA LYS A 54 -5.81 4.72 22.65
C LYS A 54 -5.48 4.51 21.17
N VAL A 55 -6.23 5.16 20.30
CA VAL A 55 -5.92 5.17 18.87
C VAL A 55 -4.62 5.95 18.64
N ASN A 56 -3.62 5.28 18.06
CA ASN A 56 -2.27 5.81 17.81
C ASN A 56 -1.93 5.91 16.31
N GLY A 57 -2.95 6.10 15.47
CA GLY A 57 -2.77 6.26 14.02
C GLY A 57 -3.93 5.70 13.23
N ARG A 58 -4.04 6.15 11.98
CA ARG A 58 -5.04 5.66 11.01
C ARG A 58 -4.34 5.23 9.72
N PRO A 59 -3.59 4.11 9.74
CA PRO A 59 -2.70 3.73 8.64
C PRO A 59 -3.42 3.61 7.30
N TYR A 60 -4.63 3.05 7.29
CA TYR A 60 -5.43 2.94 6.06
C TYR A 60 -5.63 4.32 5.40
N LYS A 61 -6.14 5.29 6.15
CA LYS A 61 -6.42 6.64 5.63
C LYS A 61 -5.13 7.34 5.18
N GLU A 62 -4.07 7.23 5.98
CA GLU A 62 -2.77 7.81 5.63
C GLU A 62 -2.19 7.18 4.37
N THR A 63 -2.33 5.86 4.20
CA THR A 63 -1.82 5.13 3.02
C THR A 63 -2.59 5.51 1.77
N VAL A 64 -3.93 5.55 1.84
CA VAL A 64 -4.79 6.01 0.74
C VAL A 64 -4.37 7.41 0.31
N ASN A 65 -4.28 8.36 1.24
CA ASN A 65 -3.91 9.75 0.94
C ASN A 65 -2.53 9.88 0.31
N ARG A 66 -1.55 9.07 0.72
CA ARG A 66 -0.19 9.12 0.19
C ARG A 66 -0.11 8.50 -1.19
N LEU A 67 -0.67 7.29 -1.36
CA LEU A 67 -0.52 6.55 -2.61
C LEU A 67 -1.44 7.05 -3.73
N SER A 68 -2.57 7.68 -3.40
CA SER A 68 -3.47 8.26 -4.42
C SER A 68 -2.78 9.30 -5.29
N THR A 69 -1.78 10.02 -4.74
CA THR A 69 -1.04 11.04 -5.48
C THR A 69 -0.36 10.50 -6.72
N PHE A 70 0.06 9.22 -6.74
CA PHE A 70 0.69 8.54 -7.88
C PHE A 70 -0.29 8.12 -8.99
N PHE A 71 -1.57 8.42 -8.80
CA PHE A 71 -2.63 8.20 -9.80
C PHE A 71 -3.26 9.53 -10.23
N GLU A 72 -2.67 10.65 -9.83
CA GLU A 72 -3.02 11.97 -10.32
C GLU A 72 -2.25 12.29 -11.61
N LYS A 73 -2.81 13.18 -12.43
CA LYS A 73 -2.20 13.59 -13.70
C LYS A 73 -0.78 14.12 -13.44
N GLN A 74 0.19 13.69 -14.25
CA GLN A 74 1.61 14.05 -14.18
C GLN A 74 2.42 13.39 -13.06
N ASN A 75 1.84 12.52 -12.23
CA ASN A 75 2.57 11.76 -11.22
C ASN A 75 2.49 10.26 -11.53
N TYR A 76 3.12 9.82 -12.61
CA TYR A 76 2.94 8.49 -13.18
C TYR A 76 3.83 7.43 -12.54
N THR A 77 3.31 6.20 -12.46
CA THR A 77 4.07 5.01 -12.09
C THR A 77 3.75 3.87 -13.07
N ASN A 78 4.62 2.85 -13.15
CA ASN A 78 4.34 1.66 -13.94
C ASN A 78 3.30 0.74 -13.29
N ALA A 79 2.91 0.99 -12.03
CA ALA A 79 1.81 0.26 -11.41
C ALA A 79 0.49 0.65 -12.08
N ARG A 80 -0.20 -0.31 -12.70
CA ARG A 80 -1.52 -0.11 -13.32
C ARG A 80 -2.60 0.19 -12.30
N GLY A 81 -2.44 -0.27 -11.07
CA GLY A 81 -3.37 0.02 -9.98
C GLY A 81 -2.87 -0.43 -8.62
N VAL A 82 -3.28 0.30 -7.59
CA VAL A 82 -3.08 -0.07 -6.19
C VAL A 82 -4.45 -0.21 -5.54
N VAL A 83 -4.68 -1.35 -4.88
CA VAL A 83 -5.90 -1.61 -4.12
C VAL A 83 -5.53 -1.72 -2.64
N ILE A 84 -6.17 -0.92 -1.80
CA ILE A 84 -5.90 -0.89 -0.36
C ILE A 84 -7.12 -1.46 0.36
N PHE A 85 -6.94 -2.55 1.08
CA PHE A 85 -7.96 -3.21 1.89
C PHE A 85 -7.78 -2.80 3.35
N GLY A 86 -8.79 -2.16 3.93
CA GLY A 86 -8.83 -1.82 5.36
C GLY A 86 -9.33 -2.99 6.19
N TYR A 87 -8.65 -3.33 7.29
CA TYR A 87 -9.10 -4.34 8.26
C TYR A 87 -9.00 -3.87 9.72
#